data_AF-A0ABD1BFH9-F1
#
_entry.id   AF-A0ABD1BFH9-F1
#
_cell.length_a   1.000
_cell.length_b   1.000
_cell.length_c   1.000
_cell.angle_alpha   90.00
_cell.angle_beta   90.00
_cell.angle_gamma   90.00
#
_symmetry.space_group_name_H-M   'P 1'
#
loop_
_entity.id
_entity.type
_entity.pdbx_description
1 polymer ?
#
loop_
_entity_poly.entity_id
_entity_poly.type
_entity_poly.pdbx_seq_one_letter_code
_entity_poly.pdbx_strand_id
1 'polypeptide(L)'
;MNFEGAFVNGVESLSWMGNNSAKLMKSGNGGFPHCWTFFSTVAYRKHNQLPKENIPTVTADKVRDGMLQGVEIAMYFPQGSLPKPVYTRLQLWGTTLPKNTSSVPCTFDQQGRAGICSDRLLGSNLESVALSGEAL
;
A
#
# COMPACT_ATOMS: atom_id res chain seq x y z
N MET A 1 -0.85 19.75 -9.45
CA MET A 1 -1.75 18.57 -9.48
C MET A 1 -2.76 18.71 -8.37
N ASN A 2 -4.05 18.63 -8.70
CA ASN A 2 -5.16 18.91 -7.77
C ASN A 2 -5.92 17.63 -7.39
N PHE A 3 -5.21 16.53 -7.14
CA PHE A 3 -5.86 15.31 -6.66
C PHE A 3 -5.14 14.75 -5.42
N GLU A 4 -5.92 14.13 -4.54
CA GLU A 4 -5.45 13.56 -3.27
C GLU A 4 -5.02 12.09 -3.41
N GLY A 5 -5.52 11.40 -4.44
CA GLY A 5 -5.07 10.08 -4.82
C GLY A 5 -5.75 9.62 -6.11
N ALA A 6 -5.21 8.57 -6.71
CA ALA A 6 -5.73 7.99 -7.94
C ALA A 6 -5.42 6.49 -8.01
N PHE A 7 -6.37 5.73 -8.55
CA PHE A 7 -6.08 4.40 -9.08
C PHE A 7 -5.35 4.53 -10.41
N VAL A 8 -4.38 3.65 -10.62
CA VAL A 8 -3.53 3.66 -11.82
C VAL A 8 -3.81 2.41 -12.61
N ASN A 9 -4.07 2.59 -13.91
CA ASN A 9 -4.29 1.49 -14.85
C ASN A 9 -3.23 1.52 -15.96
N GLY A 10 -2.92 0.36 -16.53
CA GLY A 10 -1.96 0.24 -17.64
C GLY A 10 -0.48 0.39 -17.27
N VAL A 11 -0.15 0.53 -15.98
CA VAL A 11 1.24 0.60 -15.49
C VAL A 11 1.55 -0.65 -14.68
N GLU A 12 2.60 -1.39 -15.06
CA GLU A 12 2.95 -2.65 -14.40
C GLU A 12 3.34 -2.45 -12.94
N SER A 13 4.14 -1.43 -12.62
CA SER A 13 4.68 -1.25 -11.28
C SER A 13 3.70 -0.63 -10.29
N LEU A 14 2.68 0.08 -10.75
CA LEU A 14 1.87 1.01 -9.93
C LEU A 14 0.37 0.74 -10.07
N SER A 15 -0.32 0.52 -8.96
CA SER A 15 -1.78 0.29 -8.90
C SER A 15 -2.55 1.45 -8.27
N TRP A 16 -1.92 2.20 -7.37
CA TRP A 16 -2.52 3.34 -6.70
C TRP A 16 -1.45 4.34 -6.23
N MET A 17 -1.80 5.62 -6.22
CA MET A 17 -0.97 6.69 -5.68
C MET A 17 -1.80 7.64 -4.82
N GLY A 18 -1.21 8.14 -3.73
CA GLY A 18 -1.85 9.06 -2.81
C GLY A 18 -0.94 10.20 -2.38
N ASN A 19 -1.47 11.40 -2.39
CA ASN A 19 -0.84 12.63 -1.92
C ASN A 19 -1.15 12.82 -0.43
N ASN A 20 -0.25 12.34 0.44
CA ASN A 20 -0.42 12.44 1.89
C ASN A 20 -0.45 13.91 2.35
N SER A 21 0.28 14.80 1.66
CA SER A 21 0.31 16.23 1.99
C SER A 21 -1.05 16.89 1.76
N ALA A 22 -1.75 16.53 0.69
CA ALA A 22 -3.10 17.02 0.43
C ALA A 22 -4.10 16.47 1.46
N LYS A 23 -4.05 15.16 1.74
CA LYS A 23 -4.95 14.49 2.70
C LYS A 23 -4.88 15.07 4.11
N LEU A 24 -3.68 15.44 4.59
CA LEU A 24 -3.49 15.91 5.96
C LEU A 24 -3.78 17.42 6.15
N MET A 25 -4.29 18.11 5.11
CA MET A 25 -4.54 19.57 5.13
C MET A 25 -3.35 20.38 5.65
N LYS A 26 -2.12 19.91 5.39
CA LYS A 26 -0.88 20.58 5.83
C LYS A 26 -0.27 21.49 4.77
N SER A 27 -0.91 21.67 3.61
CA SER A 27 -0.42 22.62 2.59
C SER A 27 -0.92 24.04 2.87
N GLY A 28 -0.72 24.53 4.09
CA GLY A 28 -0.77 25.95 4.39
C GLY A 28 0.65 26.50 4.41
N ASN A 29 0.99 27.32 3.41
CA ASN A 29 2.24 28.06 3.24
C ASN A 29 3.51 27.23 2.91
N GLY A 30 4.14 27.62 1.79
CA GLY A 30 5.26 26.95 1.14
C GLY A 30 6.48 26.76 2.03
N GLY A 31 7.05 25.55 1.97
CA GLY A 31 8.31 25.19 2.63
C GLY A 31 8.46 23.70 2.95
N PHE A 32 7.36 22.96 3.07
CA PHE A 32 7.41 21.54 3.43
C PHE A 32 7.49 20.61 2.20
N PRO A 33 8.28 19.52 2.27
CA PRO A 33 8.34 18.55 1.19
C PRO A 33 6.99 17.85 0.99
N HIS A 34 6.60 17.67 -0.27
CA HIS A 34 5.44 16.87 -0.63
C HIS A 34 5.68 15.39 -0.29
N CYS A 35 4.69 14.77 0.35
CA CYS A 35 4.74 13.37 0.77
C CYS A 35 3.71 12.54 0.01
N TRP A 36 4.15 11.45 -0.59
CA TRP A 36 3.33 10.57 -1.42
C TRP A 36 3.48 9.11 -0.99
N THR A 37 2.38 8.36 -1.11
CA THR A 37 2.34 6.91 -0.91
C THR A 37 1.99 6.25 -2.24
N PHE A 38 2.71 5.19 -2.60
CA PHE A 38 2.47 4.44 -3.83
C PHE A 38 2.25 2.96 -3.49
N PHE A 39 1.26 2.35 -4.12
CA PHE A 39 1.02 0.91 -4.04
C PHE A 39 1.31 0.25 -5.37
N SER A 40 2.00 -0.87 -5.31
CA SER A 40 2.34 -1.64 -6.51
C SER A 40 1.20 -2.55 -6.96
N THR A 41 1.29 -3.04 -8.18
CA THR A 41 0.41 -4.12 -8.64
C THR A 41 0.79 -5.44 -7.97
N VAL A 42 -0.15 -6.40 -7.99
CA VAL A 42 0.11 -7.76 -7.52
C VAL A 42 1.19 -8.46 -8.36
N ALA A 43 1.23 -8.21 -9.67
CA ALA A 43 2.24 -8.77 -10.56
C ALA A 43 3.64 -8.26 -10.20
N TYR A 44 3.80 -6.95 -10.07
CA TYR A 44 5.08 -6.34 -9.72
C TYR A 44 5.62 -6.81 -8.37
N ARG A 45 4.72 -6.98 -7.38
CA ARG A 45 5.08 -7.53 -6.07
C ARG A 45 5.67 -8.94 -6.17
N LYS A 46 5.08 -9.83 -6.99
CA LYS A 46 5.56 -11.22 -7.15
C LYS A 46 7.00 -11.26 -7.65
N HIS A 47 7.37 -10.34 -8.53
CA HIS A 47 8.73 -10.26 -9.08
C HIS A 47 9.76 -9.65 -8.13
N ASN A 48 9.32 -8.99 -7.05
CA ASN A 48 10.19 -8.33 -6.08
C ASN A 48 9.99 -8.85 -4.65
N GLN A 49 9.42 -10.05 -4.52
CA GLN A 49 9.13 -10.66 -3.21
C GLN A 49 10.42 -11.16 -2.55
N LEU A 50 10.57 -10.85 -1.26
CA LEU A 50 11.70 -11.27 -0.44
C LEU A 50 11.21 -11.87 0.90
N PRO A 51 12.03 -12.70 1.57
CA PRO A 51 11.85 -13.04 2.97
C PRO A 51 11.85 -11.77 3.83
N LYS A 52 10.85 -11.62 4.71
CA LYS A 52 10.39 -10.33 5.28
C LYS A 52 11.39 -9.59 6.20
N GLU A 53 12.52 -10.19 6.56
CA GLU A 53 13.30 -9.77 7.74
C GLU A 53 14.43 -8.79 7.43
N ASN A 54 14.91 -8.72 6.17
CA ASN A 54 15.87 -7.71 5.76
C ASN A 54 15.76 -7.44 4.25
N ILE A 55 15.38 -6.22 3.87
CA ILE A 55 15.30 -5.82 2.45
C ILE A 55 16.69 -5.34 2.03
N PRO A 56 17.41 -6.03 1.12
CA PRO A 56 18.69 -5.57 0.63
C PRO A 56 18.54 -4.20 -0.04
N THR A 57 19.49 -3.29 0.20
CA THR A 57 19.48 -1.93 -0.37
C THR A 57 19.31 -1.96 -1.89
N VAL A 58 19.97 -2.89 -2.58
CA VAL A 58 19.85 -3.07 -4.03
C VAL A 58 18.41 -3.36 -4.47
N THR A 59 17.66 -4.15 -3.69
CA THR A 59 16.24 -4.40 -4.00
C THR A 59 15.38 -3.19 -3.67
N ALA A 60 15.67 -2.51 -2.55
CA ALA A 60 14.96 -1.30 -2.18
C ALA A 60 15.12 -0.20 -3.24
N ASP A 61 16.33 -0.01 -3.75
CA ASP A 61 16.64 0.93 -4.82
C ASP A 61 15.94 0.55 -6.13
N LYS A 62 16.05 -0.72 -6.56
CA LYS A 62 15.36 -1.22 -7.76
C LYS A 62 13.85 -0.98 -7.69
N VAL A 63 13.22 -1.30 -6.56
CA VAL A 63 11.78 -1.12 -6.36
C VAL A 63 11.43 0.37 -6.33
N ARG A 64 12.19 1.20 -5.62
CA ARG A 64 11.99 2.65 -5.62
C ARG A 64 12.03 3.21 -7.03
N ASP A 65 13.06 2.88 -7.80
CA ASP A 65 13.27 3.45 -9.14
C ASP A 65 12.17 2.99 -10.10
N GLY A 66 11.77 1.71 -10.06
CA GLY A 66 10.66 1.20 -10.87
C GLY A 66 9.30 1.77 -10.48
N MET A 67 9.08 2.10 -9.20
CA MET A 67 7.86 2.78 -8.74
C MET A 67 7.82 4.24 -9.20
N LEU A 68 8.93 4.97 -9.12
CA LEU A 68 9.03 6.36 -9.60
C LEU A 68 8.85 6.44 -11.12
N GLN A 69 9.46 5.53 -11.87
CA GLN A 69 9.22 5.41 -13.31
C GLN A 69 7.75 5.10 -13.61
N GLY A 70 7.11 4.25 -12.81
CA GLY A 70 5.67 4.00 -12.91
C GLY A 70 4.81 5.25 -12.74
N VAL A 71 5.21 6.15 -11.82
CA VAL A 71 4.55 7.45 -11.65
C VAL A 71 4.76 8.34 -12.87
N GLU A 72 5.98 8.38 -13.43
CA GLU A 72 6.25 9.14 -14.66
C GLU A 72 5.37 8.67 -15.82
N ILE A 73 5.27 7.35 -16.03
CA ILE A 73 4.43 6.76 -17.06
C ILE A 73 2.95 7.11 -16.82
N ALA A 74 2.45 6.92 -15.58
CA ALA A 74 1.06 7.20 -15.24
C ALA A 74 0.66 8.66 -15.45
N MET A 75 1.62 9.58 -15.33
CA MET A 75 1.42 11.02 -15.44
C MET A 75 1.82 11.59 -16.80
N TYR A 76 2.26 10.75 -17.74
CA TYR A 76 2.82 11.16 -19.03
C TYR A 76 4.00 12.13 -18.90
N PHE A 77 4.83 11.95 -17.87
CA PHE A 77 6.03 12.73 -17.67
C PHE A 77 7.23 12.13 -18.43
N PRO A 78 8.18 12.96 -18.90
CA PRO A 78 9.43 12.45 -19.43
C PRO A 78 10.18 11.61 -18.39
N GLN A 79 10.86 10.57 -18.84
CA GLN A 79 11.64 9.70 -17.96
C GLN A 79 12.73 10.50 -17.23
N GLY A 80 12.82 10.32 -15.91
CA GLY A 80 13.79 11.00 -15.05
C GLY A 80 13.47 12.47 -14.77
N SER A 81 12.26 12.94 -15.10
CA SER A 81 11.84 14.31 -14.82
C SER A 81 11.35 14.52 -13.39
N LEU A 82 11.01 13.45 -12.65
CA LEU A 82 10.62 13.59 -11.25
C LEU A 82 11.81 14.06 -10.39
N PRO A 83 11.58 15.00 -9.46
CA PRO A 83 12.61 15.41 -8.52
C PRO A 83 13.01 14.23 -7.62
N LYS A 84 14.31 14.13 -7.32
CA LYS A 84 14.82 13.08 -6.43
C LYS A 84 14.17 13.23 -5.05
N PRO A 85 13.53 12.18 -4.51
CA PRO A 85 12.92 12.26 -3.18
C PRO A 85 13.98 12.52 -2.10
N VAL A 86 13.66 13.43 -1.18
CA VAL A 86 14.53 13.73 -0.01
C VAL A 86 14.58 12.54 0.95
N TYR A 87 13.51 11.76 1.02
CA TYR A 87 13.38 10.57 1.85
C TYR A 87 12.51 9.54 1.16
N THR A 88 12.85 8.25 1.32
CA THR A 88 12.03 7.14 0.84
C THR A 88 11.96 6.04 1.90
N ARG A 89 10.81 5.37 1.98
CA ARG A 89 10.61 4.17 2.80
C ARG A 89 9.88 3.13 1.97
N LEU A 90 10.47 1.93 1.88
CA LEU A 90 9.85 0.78 1.23
C LEU A 90 9.35 -0.20 2.29
N GLN A 91 8.10 -0.67 2.11
CA GLN A 91 7.52 -1.74 2.92
C GLN A 91 7.08 -2.87 2.01
N LEU A 92 7.70 -4.05 2.16
CA LEU A 92 7.29 -5.27 1.46
C LEU A 92 6.37 -6.09 2.35
N TRP A 93 5.10 -6.14 1.97
CA TRP A 93 4.11 -6.97 2.65
C TRP A 93 4.16 -8.37 2.04
N GLY A 94 4.21 -9.43 2.84
CA GLY A 94 4.11 -10.81 2.31
C GLY A 94 2.67 -11.28 2.09
N THR A 95 1.72 -10.74 2.84
CA THR A 95 0.27 -10.97 2.70
C THR A 95 -0.41 -9.63 2.98
N THR A 96 -0.86 -8.90 1.94
CA THR A 96 -1.50 -7.58 2.12
C THR A 96 -2.99 -7.68 2.38
N LEU A 97 -3.71 -8.36 1.49
CA LEU A 97 -5.16 -8.42 1.49
C LEU A 97 -5.59 -9.88 1.29
N PRO A 98 -6.56 -10.38 2.06
CA PRO A 98 -7.23 -11.64 1.76
C PRO A 98 -7.83 -11.59 0.35
N LYS A 99 -7.74 -12.72 -0.38
CA LYS A 99 -8.40 -12.83 -1.69
C LYS A 99 -9.87 -13.21 -1.56
N ASN A 100 -10.17 -14.02 -0.55
CA ASN A 100 -11.49 -14.54 -0.24
C ASN A 100 -11.74 -14.31 1.25
N THR A 101 -13.00 -14.18 1.62
CA THR A 101 -13.45 -14.10 3.02
C THR A 101 -14.40 -15.24 3.34
N SER A 102 -14.45 -15.66 4.60
CA SER A 102 -15.32 -16.75 5.05
C SER A 102 -16.76 -16.32 5.31
N SER A 103 -17.05 -15.02 5.25
CA SER A 103 -18.37 -14.42 5.48
C SER A 103 -18.97 -14.75 6.85
N VAL A 104 -18.12 -14.99 7.85
CA VAL A 104 -18.53 -15.15 9.26
C VAL A 104 -18.02 -13.97 10.10
N PRO A 105 -18.71 -13.57 11.18
CA PRO A 105 -18.25 -12.45 12.02
C PRO A 105 -16.94 -12.73 12.77
N CYS A 106 -16.84 -13.90 13.40
CA CYS A 106 -15.67 -14.37 14.13
C CYS A 106 -15.63 -15.90 14.09
N THR A 107 -14.51 -16.51 14.49
CA THR A 107 -14.44 -17.96 14.75
C THR A 107 -14.11 -18.17 16.21
N PHE A 108 -14.96 -18.90 16.93
CA PHE A 108 -14.79 -19.15 18.36
C PHE A 108 -14.84 -20.65 18.66
N ASP A 109 -13.80 -21.15 19.32
CA ASP A 109 -13.77 -22.48 19.90
C ASP A 109 -14.14 -22.39 21.39
N GLN A 110 -15.33 -22.89 21.73
CA GLN A 110 -15.86 -22.88 23.09
C GLN A 110 -15.05 -23.79 24.03
N GLN A 111 -14.54 -24.92 23.54
CA GLN A 111 -13.81 -25.88 24.39
C GLN A 111 -12.40 -25.35 24.70
N GLY A 112 -11.72 -24.81 23.69
CA GLY A 112 -10.42 -24.17 23.85
C GLY A 112 -10.47 -22.76 24.45
N ARG A 113 -11.65 -22.13 24.52
CA ARG A 113 -11.86 -20.72 24.92
C ARG A 113 -10.98 -19.76 24.10
N ALA A 114 -10.91 -20.02 22.79
CA ALA A 114 -10.05 -19.28 21.87
C ALA A 114 -10.88 -18.72 20.72
N GLY A 115 -10.63 -17.46 20.40
CA GLY A 115 -11.33 -16.71 19.36
C GLY A 115 -10.38 -16.15 18.32
N ILE A 116 -10.85 -16.05 17.08
CA ILE A 116 -10.15 -15.39 15.98
C ILE A 116 -11.07 -14.34 15.37
N CYS A 117 -10.59 -13.09 15.34
CA CYS A 117 -11.15 -11.98 14.59
C CYS A 117 -10.14 -11.50 13.54
N SER A 118 -10.57 -11.14 12.33
CA SER A 118 -9.67 -10.59 11.31
C SER A 118 -10.39 -9.98 10.12
N ASP A 119 -9.65 -9.23 9.29
CA ASP A 119 -10.04 -8.80 7.94
C ASP A 119 -10.21 -9.98 6.94
N ARG A 120 -9.94 -11.22 7.35
CA ARG A 120 -10.17 -12.41 6.52
C ARG A 120 -11.57 -13.00 6.69
N LEU A 121 -12.35 -12.51 7.67
CA LEU A 121 -13.63 -13.11 8.03
C LEU A 121 -14.80 -12.41 7.32
N LEU A 122 -15.01 -11.12 7.59
CA LEU A 122 -16.10 -10.35 6.99
C LEU A 122 -15.72 -9.67 5.66
N GLY A 123 -14.50 -9.17 5.54
CA GLY A 123 -14.09 -8.34 4.39
C GLY A 123 -12.65 -7.85 4.51
N SER A 124 -11.99 -7.62 3.38
CA SER A 124 -10.58 -7.19 3.31
C SER A 124 -10.39 -5.68 3.54
N ASN A 125 -10.94 -5.15 4.63
CA ASN A 125 -10.90 -3.72 4.96
C ASN A 125 -10.90 -3.49 6.48
N LEU A 126 -10.66 -2.22 6.87
CA LEU A 126 -10.58 -1.83 8.29
C LEU A 126 -11.90 -1.97 9.04
N GLU A 127 -13.03 -1.71 8.39
CA GLU A 127 -14.36 -1.86 9.00
C GLU A 127 -14.62 -3.31 9.37
N SER A 128 -14.31 -4.23 8.46
CA SER A 128 -14.53 -5.67 8.65
C SER A 128 -13.72 -6.24 9.81
N VAL A 129 -12.48 -5.79 10.00
CA VAL A 129 -11.69 -6.23 11.16
C VAL A 129 -12.26 -5.67 12.47
N ALA A 130 -12.77 -4.44 12.46
CA ALA A 130 -13.39 -3.83 13.65
C ALA A 130 -14.67 -4.57 14.05
N LEU A 131 -15.57 -4.81 13.08
CA LEU A 131 -16.80 -5.58 13.29
C LEU A 131 -16.51 -7.02 13.73
N SER A 132 -15.47 -7.64 13.16
CA SER A 132 -15.05 -8.99 13.56
C SER A 132 -14.53 -9.03 14.99
N GLY A 133 -13.82 -7.98 15.44
CA GLY A 133 -13.34 -7.84 16.81
C GLY A 133 -14.45 -7.54 17.82
N GLU A 134 -15.47 -6.79 17.42
CA GLU A 134 -16.66 -6.55 18.26
C GLU A 134 -17.49 -7.83 18.46
N ALA A 135 -17.56 -8.68 17.44
CA ALA A 135 -18.31 -9.94 17.50
C ALA A 135 -17.63 -11.07 18.29
N LEU A 136 -16.36 -10.91 18.69
CA LEU A 136 -15.56 -11.92 19.39
C LEU A 136 -15.55 -11.69 20.90
#